data_AF-A0A926H4K4-F1
#
_entry.id   AF-A0A926H4K4-F1
#
_cell.length_a   1.000
_cell.length_b   1.000
_cell.length_c   1.000
_cell.angle_alpha   90.00
_cell.angle_beta   90.00
_cell.angle_gamma   90.00
#
_symmetry.space_group_name_H-M   'P 1'
#
loop_
_entity.id
_entity.type
_entity.pdbx_description
1 polymer ?
#
loop_
_entity_poly.entity_id
_entity_poly.type
_entity_poly.pdbx_seq_one_letter_code
_entity_poly.pdbx_strand_id
1 'polypeptide(L)'
;MFSVKAPMAFLSAIDGEWTKGTATFDALRTTVKQCMDTGHFGGHDREPLAFMIWGLVRGMCSLQIGCRADGVSLENPATIVSRVHDEFLKILEKL
;
A
#
# COMPACT_ATOMS: atom_id res chain seq x y z
N MET A 1 3.95 -12.97 -4.75
CA MET A 1 4.23 -11.56 -5.13
C MET A 1 3.96 -11.37 -6.62
N PHE A 2 2.98 -10.54 -6.99
CA PHE A 2 2.68 -10.11 -8.38
C PHE A 2 3.71 -9.06 -8.89
N SER A 3 4.99 -9.19 -8.55
CA SER A 3 6.05 -8.34 -9.15
C SER A 3 6.41 -8.79 -10.57
N VAL A 4 5.79 -9.87 -11.04
CA VAL A 4 5.92 -10.36 -12.41
C VAL A 4 4.79 -9.74 -13.23
N LYS A 5 5.08 -9.14 -14.39
CA LYS A 5 4.06 -8.61 -15.31
C LYS A 5 3.08 -9.69 -15.80
N ALA A 6 3.47 -10.97 -15.74
CA ALA A 6 2.75 -12.09 -16.36
C ALA A 6 1.26 -12.20 -15.98
N PRO A 7 0.82 -12.08 -14.71
CA PRO A 7 -0.60 -12.17 -14.39
C PRO A 7 -1.40 -10.96 -14.89
N MET A 8 -0.81 -9.75 -14.87
CA MET A 8 -1.47 -8.56 -15.43
C MET A 8 -1.49 -8.60 -16.97
N ALA A 9 -0.46 -9.17 -17.59
CA ALA A 9 -0.40 -9.41 -19.03
C ALA A 9 -1.46 -10.44 -19.46
N PHE A 10 -1.64 -11.51 -18.69
CA PHE A 10 -2.73 -12.47 -18.91
C PHE A 10 -4.10 -11.80 -18.81
N LEU A 11 -4.35 -11.04 -17.74
CA LEU A 11 -5.59 -10.30 -17.55
C LEU A 11 -5.85 -9.34 -18.73
N SER A 12 -4.85 -8.58 -19.15
CA SER A 12 -4.97 -7.70 -20.32
C SER A 12 -5.23 -8.46 -21.62
N ALA A 13 -4.70 -9.67 -21.79
CA ALA A 13 -4.90 -10.47 -23.01
C ALA A 13 -6.31 -11.07 -23.11
N ILE A 14 -7.04 -11.14 -21.99
CA ILE A 14 -8.41 -11.65 -21.92
C ILE A 14 -9.44 -10.53 -21.66
N ASP A 15 -9.03 -9.26 -21.75
CA ASP A 15 -9.82 -8.09 -21.31
C ASP A 15 -10.41 -8.26 -19.90
N GLY A 16 -9.68 -8.96 -19.05
CA GLY A 16 -10.07 -9.30 -17.69
C GLY A 16 -9.59 -8.26 -16.69
N GLU A 17 -10.41 -8.01 -15.67
CA GLU A 17 -10.06 -7.10 -14.59
C GLU A 17 -9.42 -7.82 -13.41
N TRP A 18 -8.51 -7.13 -12.72
CA TRP A 18 -8.01 -7.60 -11.43
C TRP A 18 -9.03 -7.31 -10.32
N THR A 19 -10.17 -7.99 -10.36
CA THR A 19 -11.34 -7.77 -9.48
C THR A 19 -10.98 -7.70 -7.99
N LYS A 20 -10.12 -8.59 -7.51
CA LYS A 20 -9.67 -8.60 -6.11
C LYS A 20 -8.82 -7.36 -5.76
N GLY A 21 -7.98 -6.91 -6.68
CA GLY A 21 -7.21 -5.69 -6.53
C GLY A 21 -8.10 -4.46 -6.50
N THR A 22 -9.03 -4.36 -7.45
CA THR A 22 -10.01 -3.28 -7.54
C THR A 22 -10.86 -3.19 -6.28
N ALA A 23 -11.48 -4.28 -5.84
CA ALA A 23 -12.33 -4.30 -4.65
C ALA A 23 -11.57 -3.89 -3.38
N THR A 24 -10.33 -4.36 -3.23
CA THR A 24 -9.51 -3.99 -2.07
C THR A 24 -9.13 -2.50 -2.13
N PHE A 25 -8.83 -1.97 -3.32
CA PHE A 25 -8.47 -0.55 -3.49
C PHE A 25 -9.66 0.37 -3.26
N ASP A 26 -10.85 -0.04 -3.72
CA ASP A 26 -12.10 0.66 -3.48
C ASP A 26 -12.44 0.72 -1.98
N ALA A 27 -12.17 -0.36 -1.23
CA ALA A 27 -12.33 -0.36 0.22
C ALA A 27 -11.39 0.68 0.87
N LEU A 28 -10.11 0.71 0.50
CA LEU A 28 -9.17 1.71 1.00
C LEU A 28 -9.59 3.14 0.65
N ARG A 29 -10.00 3.38 -0.60
CA ARG A 29 -10.48 4.68 -1.06
C ARG A 29 -11.71 5.15 -0.27
N THR A 30 -12.59 4.21 0.09
CA THR A 30 -13.75 4.47 0.94
C THR A 30 -13.33 4.86 2.36
N THR A 31 -12.37 4.14 2.95
CA THR A 31 -11.83 4.47 4.28
C THR A 31 -11.16 5.84 4.28
N VAL A 32 -10.32 6.15 3.28
CA VAL A 32 -9.69 7.47 3.16
C VAL A 32 -10.75 8.57 3.06
N LYS A 33 -11.80 8.35 2.26
CA LYS A 33 -12.92 9.30 2.19
C LYS A 33 -13.59 9.50 3.55
N GLN A 34 -13.85 8.44 4.30
CA GLN A 34 -14.45 8.54 5.63
C GLN A 34 -13.57 9.37 6.59
N CYS A 35 -12.26 9.20 6.55
CA CYS A 35 -11.32 10.02 7.32
C CYS A 35 -11.36 11.49 6.90
N MET A 36 -11.43 11.77 5.59
CA MET A 36 -11.58 13.13 5.07
C MET A 36 -12.88 13.78 5.53
N ASP A 37 -13.98 13.03 5.49
CA ASP A 37 -15.30 13.49 5.91
C ASP A 37 -15.35 13.81 7.43
N THR A 38 -14.44 13.24 8.24
CA THR A 38 -14.28 13.56 9.67
C THR A 38 -13.19 14.60 9.97
N GLY A 39 -12.62 15.25 8.93
CA GLY A 39 -11.67 16.36 9.08
C GLY A 39 -10.19 15.99 9.08
N HIS A 40 -9.83 14.75 8.73
CA HIS A 40 -8.44 14.36 8.47
C HIS A 40 -8.04 14.64 7.02
N PHE A 41 -6.75 14.54 6.70
CA PHE A 41 -6.18 14.63 5.36
C PHE A 41 -6.50 15.95 4.63
N GLY A 42 -6.40 17.07 5.36
CA GLY A 42 -6.71 18.40 4.84
C GLY A 42 -5.83 18.79 3.66
N GLY A 43 -6.43 19.27 2.56
CA GLY A 43 -5.68 19.71 1.38
C GLY A 43 -5.17 18.59 0.47
N HIS A 44 -5.54 17.33 0.74
CA HIS A 44 -5.19 16.19 -0.10
C HIS A 44 -6.36 15.73 -0.98
N ASP A 45 -6.03 15.11 -2.11
CA ASP A 45 -7.00 14.44 -2.96
C ASP A 45 -7.16 12.96 -2.55
N ARG A 46 -8.41 12.53 -2.43
CA ARG A 46 -8.80 11.16 -2.00
C ARG A 46 -8.03 10.05 -2.71
N GLU A 47 -7.97 10.12 -4.04
CA GLU A 47 -7.49 9.02 -4.86
C GLU A 47 -5.95 8.93 -4.92
N PRO A 48 -5.21 10.03 -5.16
CA PRO A 48 -3.76 10.04 -4.98
C PRO A 48 -3.33 9.62 -3.58
N LEU A 49 -4.01 10.08 -2.53
CA LEU A 49 -3.69 9.71 -1.15
C LEU A 49 -3.93 8.22 -0.90
N ALA A 50 -5.07 7.68 -1.32
CA ALA A 50 -5.35 6.24 -1.20
C ALA A 50 -4.31 5.40 -1.96
N PHE A 51 -3.90 5.82 -3.15
CA PHE A 51 -2.87 5.12 -3.92
C PHE A 51 -1.49 5.18 -3.26
N MET A 52 -1.14 6.31 -2.64
CA MET A 52 0.09 6.47 -1.87
C MET A 52 0.13 5.51 -0.67
N ILE A 53 -0.95 5.47 0.13
CA ILE A 53 -1.09 4.57 1.28
C ILE A 53 -0.96 3.10 0.82
N TRP A 54 -1.67 2.73 -0.25
CA TRP A 54 -1.60 1.40 -0.84
C TRP A 54 -0.18 1.03 -1.26
N GLY A 55 0.51 1.93 -1.94
CA GLY A 55 1.86 1.73 -2.45
C GLY A 55 2.85 1.45 -1.33
N LEU A 56 2.78 2.21 -0.24
CA LEU A 56 3.66 2.04 0.92
C LEU A 56 3.43 0.69 1.59
N VAL A 57 2.18 0.35 1.94
CA VAL A 57 1.86 -0.92 2.61
C VAL A 57 2.23 -2.11 1.73
N ARG A 58 1.92 -2.06 0.44
CA ARG A 58 2.30 -3.12 -0.51
C ARG A 58 3.81 -3.23 -0.69
N GLY A 59 4.52 -2.09 -0.66
CA GLY A 59 5.97 -2.03 -0.70
C GLY A 59 6.62 -2.75 0.49
N MET A 60 6.15 -2.47 1.71
CA MET A 60 6.61 -3.16 2.92
C MET A 60 6.43 -4.68 2.82
N CYS A 61 5.23 -5.14 2.46
CA CYS A 61 4.95 -6.56 2.29
C CYS A 61 5.80 -7.20 1.19
N SER A 62 6.02 -6.50 0.07
CA SER A 62 6.84 -6.97 -1.05
C SER A 62 8.31 -7.15 -0.66
N LEU A 63 8.86 -6.21 0.11
CA LEU A 63 10.23 -6.29 0.62
C LEU A 63 10.39 -7.47 1.59
N GLN A 64 9.42 -7.66 2.49
CA GLN A 64 9.44 -8.76 3.46
C GLN A 64 9.29 -10.14 2.79
N ILE A 65 8.27 -10.31 1.95
CA ILE A 65 8.00 -11.60 1.27
C ILE A 65 9.15 -11.99 0.34
N GLY A 66 9.82 -11.01 -0.26
CA GLY A 66 10.94 -11.25 -1.17
C GLY A 66 12.30 -11.42 -0.48
N CYS A 67 12.37 -11.48 0.85
CA CYS A 67 13.63 -11.44 1.63
C CYS A 67 14.55 -10.28 1.23
N ARG A 68 14.00 -9.20 0.64
CA ARG A 68 14.79 -8.06 0.19
C ARG A 68 15.16 -7.13 1.34
N ALA A 69 14.36 -7.14 2.40
CA ALA A 69 14.69 -6.47 3.65
C ALA A 69 15.99 -7.02 4.27
N ASP A 70 16.27 -8.32 4.10
CA ASP A 70 17.49 -8.96 4.62
C ASP A 70 18.74 -8.61 3.81
N GLY A 71 18.55 -8.20 2.55
CA GLY A 71 19.63 -7.78 1.65
C GLY A 71 20.13 -6.36 1.90
N VAL A 72 19.49 -5.62 2.80
CA VAL A 72 19.91 -4.27 3.22
C VAL A 72 20.46 -4.37 4.64
N SER A 73 21.53 -3.63 4.94
CA SER A 73 22.15 -3.63 6.27
C SER A 73 21.28 -2.85 7.26
N LEU A 74 20.20 -3.49 7.72
CA LEU A 74 19.26 -2.95 8.69
C LEU A 74 19.78 -3.17 10.11
N GLU A 75 19.66 -2.15 10.96
CA GLU A 75 20.03 -2.26 12.37
C GLU A 75 19.17 -3.28 13.13
N ASN A 76 17.89 -3.41 12.76
CA ASN A 76 16.91 -4.26 13.44
C ASN A 76 16.00 -4.99 12.43
N PRO A 77 16.50 -6.00 11.70
CA PRO A 77 15.73 -6.68 10.64
C PRO A 77 14.46 -7.37 11.16
N ALA A 78 14.54 -8.00 12.34
CA ALA A 78 13.43 -8.78 12.90
C ALA A 78 12.17 -7.93 13.21
N THR A 79 12.33 -6.63 13.45
CA THR A 79 11.25 -5.71 13.82
C THR A 79 11.03 -4.60 12.79
N ILE A 80 11.73 -4.63 11.65
CA ILE A 80 11.69 -3.52 10.69
C ILE A 80 10.27 -3.28 10.16
N VAL A 81 9.52 -4.34 9.86
CA VAL A 81 8.16 -4.21 9.31
C VAL A 81 7.21 -3.54 10.29
N SER A 82 7.25 -3.91 11.57
CA SER A 82 6.40 -3.27 12.59
C SER A 82 6.82 -1.82 12.81
N ARG A 83 8.13 -1.54 12.85
CA ARG A 83 8.64 -0.18 13.05
C ARG A 83 8.32 0.75 11.89
N VAL A 84 8.39 0.28 10.64
CA VAL A 84 7.99 1.10 9.48
C VAL A 84 6.48 1.38 9.50
N HIS A 85 5.67 0.41 9.90
CA HIS A 85 4.24 0.63 10.10
C HIS A 85 3.98 1.69 11.18
N ASP A 86 4.67 1.63 12.33
CA ASP A 86 4.52 2.62 13.40
C ASP A 86 4.94 4.03 12.94
N GLU A 87 6.06 4.15 12.20
CA GLU A 87 6.47 5.43 11.62
C GLU A 87 5.45 5.96 10.60
N PHE A 88 4.85 5.07 9.81
CA PHE A 88 3.82 5.45 8.87
C PHE A 88 2.55 5.97 9.56
N LEU A 89 2.11 5.34 10.64
CA LEU A 89 0.98 5.83 11.44
C LEU A 89 1.24 7.24 11.99
N LYS A 90 2.44 7.51 12.51
CA LYS A 90 2.83 8.85 12.99
C LYS A 90 2.76 9.92 11.90
N ILE A 91 3.00 9.56 10.64
CA ILE A 91 2.83 10.47 9.51
C ILE A 91 1.34 10.70 9.26
N LEU A 92 0.55 9.64 9.15
CA LEU A 92 -0.88 9.73 8.89
C LEU A 92 -1.65 10.50 9.98
N GLU A 93 -1.25 10.38 11.25
CA GLU A 93 -1.86 11.11 12.36
C GLU A 93 -1.71 12.63 12.24
N LYS A 94 -0.72 13.11 11.49
CA LYS A 94 -0.47 14.54 11.26
C LYS A 94 -1.18 15.09 10.03
N LEU A 95 -1.79 14.23 9.21
CA LEU A 95 -2.41 14.60 7.94
C LEU A 95 -3.92 14.84 8.09
#